data_AF-A0A8I1MJ45-F1
#
_entry.id   AF-A0A8I1MJ45-F1
#
_cell.length_a   1.000
_cell.length_b   1.000
_cell.length_c   1.000
_cell.angle_alpha   90.00
_cell.angle_beta   90.00
_cell.angle_gamma   90.00
#
_symmetry.space_group_name_H-M   'P 1'
#
loop_
_entity.id
_entity.type
_entity.pdbx_description
1 polymer ?
#
loop_
_entity_poly.entity_id
_entity_poly.type
_entity_poly.pdbx_seq_one_letter_code
_entity_poly.pdbx_strand_id
1 'polypeptide(L)'
;MEAQKRLAFYDISDARAKSAKTFDGKLYTLKGGVAVEKGTGDVKRVADIYYEVRSVMDQAHTIVAKRRKKDEELKEVLQKTC
;
A
#
# COMPACT_ATOMS: atom_id res chain seq x y z
N MET A 1 9.48 -6.17 21.96
CA MET A 1 9.20 -6.74 20.63
C MET A 1 8.02 -5.97 20.06
N GLU A 2 8.23 -5.02 19.15
CA GLU A 2 7.10 -4.39 18.46
C GLU A 2 6.57 -5.38 17.42
N ALA A 3 5.36 -5.88 17.64
CA ALA A 3 4.68 -6.74 16.69
C ALA A 3 4.49 -5.92 15.40
N GLN A 4 5.23 -6.28 14.33
CA GLN A 4 4.95 -5.75 12.99
C GLN A 4 3.51 -6.12 12.65
N LYS A 5 2.62 -5.13 12.70
CA LYS A 5 1.22 -5.34 12.37
C LYS A 5 1.14 -5.66 10.88
N ARG A 6 0.49 -6.78 10.57
CA ARG A 6 0.13 -7.10 9.20
C ARG A 6 -0.93 -6.10 8.75
N LEU A 7 -0.70 -5.42 7.63
CA LEU A 7 -1.69 -4.52 7.05
C LEU A 7 -2.58 -5.32 6.11
N ALA A 8 -3.86 -5.49 6.45
CA ALA A 8 -4.82 -6.11 5.54
C ALA A 8 -5.26 -5.09 4.49
N PHE A 9 -5.91 -5.55 3.42
CA PHE A 9 -6.36 -4.65 2.35
C PHE A 9 -7.41 -3.63 2.82
N TYR A 10 -8.18 -3.95 3.86
CA TYR A 10 -9.11 -3.02 4.50
C TYR A 10 -8.36 -1.88 5.20
N ASP A 11 -7.21 -2.16 5.84
CA ASP A 11 -6.36 -1.14 6.47
C ASP A 11 -5.70 -0.22 5.43
N ILE A 12 -5.40 -0.73 4.22
CA ILE A 12 -4.92 0.10 3.09
C ILE A 12 -6.03 0.99 2.55
N SER A 13 -7.29 0.58 2.70
CA SER A 13 -8.43 1.39 2.28
C SER A 13 -8.74 2.52 3.28
N ASP A 14 -8.07 2.52 4.44
CA ASP A 14 -8.20 3.54 5.48
C ASP A 14 -7.41 4.82 5.13
N ALA A 15 -7.79 5.95 5.72
CA ALA A 15 -7.36 7.30 5.36
C ALA A 15 -5.83 7.54 5.40
N ARG A 16 -5.08 6.67 6.08
CA ARG A 16 -3.61 6.75 6.19
C ARG A 16 -2.90 6.40 4.89
N ALA A 17 -3.46 5.53 4.06
CA ALA A 17 -2.82 5.08 2.83
C ALA A 17 -3.36 5.86 1.62
N LYS A 18 -2.48 6.61 0.95
CA LYS A 18 -2.88 7.45 -0.20
C LYS A 18 -2.39 6.94 -1.53
N SER A 19 -1.28 6.24 -1.56
CA SER A 19 -0.74 5.70 -2.79
C SER A 19 -0.07 4.35 -2.55
N ALA A 20 -0.12 3.50 -3.56
CA ALA A 20 0.50 2.19 -3.55
C ALA A 20 1.37 2.05 -4.79
N LYS A 21 2.58 1.52 -4.60
CA LYS A 21 3.49 1.17 -5.68
C LYS A 21 3.58 -0.34 -5.76
N THR A 22 3.42 -0.86 -6.97
CA THR A 22 3.53 -2.30 -7.25
C THR A 22 4.97 -2.71 -7.57
N PHE A 23 5.23 -4.01 -7.56
CA PHE A 23 6.52 -4.56 -8.00
C PHE A 23 6.83 -4.25 -9.45
N ASP A 24 5.81 -4.22 -10.30
CA ASP A 24 5.88 -3.90 -11.72
C ASP A 24 6.10 -2.40 -12.01
N GLY A 25 6.32 -1.60 -10.96
CA GLY A 25 6.61 -0.17 -11.09
C GLY A 25 5.38 0.72 -11.29
N LYS A 26 4.18 0.13 -11.44
CA LYS A 26 2.92 0.88 -11.54
C LYS A 26 2.61 1.59 -10.23
N LEU A 27 2.17 2.83 -10.34
CA LEU A 27 1.75 3.68 -9.22
C LEU A 27 0.24 3.79 -9.22
N TYR A 28 -0.38 3.47 -8.09
CA TYR A 28 -1.82 3.57 -7.88
C TYR A 28 -2.12 4.60 -6.80
N THR A 29 -3.13 5.42 -7.03
CA THR A 29 -3.69 6.33 -6.02
C THR A 29 -4.87 5.64 -5.35
N LEU A 30 -4.80 5.53 -4.03
CA LEU A 30 -5.84 4.92 -3.21
C LEU A 30 -6.91 5.96 -2.87
N LYS A 31 -8.16 5.63 -3.16
CA LYS A 31 -9.34 6.44 -2.86
C LYS A 31 -10.37 5.55 -2.15
N GLY A 32 -10.08 5.22 -0.89
CA GLY A 32 -10.87 4.25 -0.13
C GLY A 32 -10.66 2.83 -0.68
N GLY A 33 -11.75 2.11 -0.95
CA GLY A 33 -11.70 0.73 -1.45
C GLY A 33 -11.26 0.56 -2.92
N VAL A 34 -10.98 1.65 -3.64
CA VAL A 34 -10.51 1.61 -5.03
C VAL A 34 -9.11 2.21 -5.18
N ALA A 35 -8.38 1.68 -6.15
CA ALA A 35 -7.04 2.07 -6.54
C ALA A 35 -7.04 2.52 -8.01
N VAL A 36 -6.54 3.72 -8.28
CA VAL A 36 -6.52 4.32 -9.62
C VAL A 36 -5.08 4.36 -10.14
N GLU A 37 -4.79 3.69 -11.25
CA GLU A 37 -3.47 3.69 -11.88
C GLU A 37 -3.14 5.09 -12.43
N LYS A 38 -2.00 5.66 -12.04
CA LYS A 38 -1.61 7.02 -12.45
C LYS A 38 -1.19 7.10 -13.94
N GLY A 39 -0.77 5.98 -14.54
CA GLY A 39 -0.32 5.94 -15.92
C GLY A 39 -1.44 5.79 -16.95
N THR A 40 -2.36 4.85 -16.69
CA THR A 40 -3.46 4.52 -17.62
C THR A 40 -4.80 5.14 -17.22
N GLY A 41 -4.97 5.53 -15.95
CA GLY A 41 -6.26 5.92 -15.39
C GLY A 41 -7.15 4.74 -15.00
N ASP A 42 -6.65 3.49 -15.10
CA ASP A 42 -7.43 2.30 -14.77
C ASP A 42 -7.82 2.27 -13.29
N VAL A 43 -9.10 2.01 -13.04
CA VAL A 43 -9.63 1.87 -11.68
C VAL A 43 -9.77 0.39 -11.36
N LYS A 44 -9.07 -0.05 -10.32
CA LYS A 44 -9.12 -1.41 -9.79
C LYS A 44 -9.53 -1.40 -8.32
N ARG A 45 -9.96 -2.53 -7.77
CA ARG A 45 -10.21 -2.62 -6.32
C ARG A 45 -8.89 -2.77 -5.59
N VAL A 46 -8.80 -2.21 -4.39
CA VAL A 46 -7.59 -2.35 -3.55
C VAL A 46 -7.29 -3.83 -3.25
N ALA A 47 -8.33 -4.65 -3.07
CA ALA A 47 -8.20 -6.08 -2.89
C ALA A 47 -7.52 -6.78 -4.07
N ASP A 48 -7.83 -6.38 -5.31
CA ASP A 48 -7.28 -7.00 -6.53
C ASP A 48 -5.78 -6.72 -6.65
N ILE A 49 -5.35 -5.50 -6.32
CA ILE A 49 -3.95 -5.11 -6.41
C ILE A 49 -3.14 -5.47 -5.15
N TYR A 50 -3.78 -5.93 -4.06
CA TYR A 50 -3.15 -6.12 -2.76
C TYR A 50 -1.88 -6.98 -2.82
N TYR A 51 -1.90 -8.05 -3.62
CA TYR A 51 -0.74 -8.93 -3.77
C TYR A 51 0.34 -8.40 -4.74
N GLU A 52 -0.01 -7.41 -5.56
CA GLU A 52 0.93 -6.74 -6.45
C GLU A 52 1.63 -5.56 -5.77
N VAL A 53 1.05 -5.03 -4.67
CA VAL A 53 1.61 -3.89 -3.94
C VAL A 53 2.91 -4.27 -3.24
N ARG A 54 3.96 -3.53 -3.56
CA ARG A 54 5.28 -3.58 -2.93
C ARG A 54 5.39 -2.62 -1.76
N SER A 55 4.86 -1.41 -1.90
CA SER A 55 4.95 -0.40 -0.85
C SER A 55 3.74 0.53 -0.88
N VAL A 56 3.21 0.81 0.30
CA VAL A 56 2.11 1.75 0.52
C VAL A 56 2.69 3.00 1.15
N MET A 57 2.27 4.15 0.64
CA MET A 57 2.67 5.47 1.10
C MET A 57 1.46 6.28 1.55
N ASP A 58 1.66 7.12 2.55
CA ASP A 58 0.66 8.08 3.05
C ASP A 58 0.63 9.39 2.25
N GLN A 59 -0.15 10.36 2.73
CA GLN A 59 -0.23 11.71 2.19
C GLN A 59 1.10 12.48 2.25
N ALA A 60 1.94 12.19 3.25
CA ALA A 60 3.23 12.82 3.44
C ALA A 60 4.36 12.15 2.64
N HIS A 61 4.02 11.24 1.70
CA HIS A 61 4.99 10.43 0.95
C HIS A 61 5.84 9.52 1.85
N THR A 62 5.36 9.20 3.04
CA THR A 62 6.02 8.29 3.98
C THR A 62 5.57 6.87 3.72
N ILE A 63 6.52 5.92 3.72
CA ILE A 63 6.22 4.49 3.54
C ILE A 63 5.60 3.96 4.83
N VAL A 64 4.29 3.74 4.83
CA VAL A 64 3.55 3.15 5.96
C VAL A 64 3.60 1.64 5.97
N ALA A 65 3.73 1.00 4.81
CA ALA A 65 3.83 -0.45 4.73
C ALA A 65 4.68 -0.87 3.54
N LYS A 66 5.40 -1.97 3.67
CA LYS A 66 6.20 -2.53 2.59
C LYS A 66 6.18 -4.05 2.61
N ARG A 67 6.37 -4.59 1.42
CA ARG A 67 6.53 -6.00 1.12
C ARG A 67 7.85 -6.16 0.37
N ARG A 68 8.73 -7.05 0.86
CA ARG A 68 10.02 -7.27 0.19
C ARG A 68 9.91 -8.27 -0.95
N LYS A 69 9.08 -9.32 -0.82
CA LYS A 69 8.85 -10.36 -1.84
C LYS A 69 7.37 -10.53 -2.13
N LYS A 70 6.97 -10.92 -3.35
CA LYS A 70 5.55 -11.12 -3.72
C LYS A 70 4.84 -12.11 -2.79
N ASP A 71 5.54 -13.17 -2.39
CA ASP A 71 5.04 -14.23 -1.49
C ASP A 71 5.00 -13.85 0.00
N GLU A 72 5.56 -12.69 0.37
CA GLU A 72 5.51 -12.19 1.74
C GLU A 72 4.27 -11.33 1.98
N GLU A 73 3.90 -11.19 3.24
CA GLU A 73 2.80 -10.31 3.61
C GLU A 73 3.22 -8.84 3.61
N LEU A 74 2.25 -7.94 3.38
CA LEU A 74 2.47 -6.51 3.51
C LEU A 74 2.59 -6.18 5.00
N LYS A 75 3.78 -5.75 5.42
CA LYS A 75 4.06 -5.42 6.82
C LYS A 75 4.08 -3.91 7.01
N GLU A 76 3.42 -3.45 8.06
CA GLU A 76 3.48 -2.06 8.47
C GLU A 76 4.92 -1.72 8.86
N VAL A 77 5.40 -0.59 8.33
CA VAL A 77 6.65 0.01 8.75
C VAL A 77 6.25 1.06 9.77
N LEU A 78 6.34 0.69 11.06
CA LEU A 78 6.32 1.67 12.14
C LEU A 78 7.55 2.55 11.95
N GLN A 79 7.36 3.71 11.31
CA GLN A 79 8.37 4.74 11.35
C GLN A 79 8.33 5.27 12.79
N LYS A 80 9.38 4.95 13.56
CA LYS A 80 9.64 5.69 14.80
C LYS A 80 9.75 7.15 14.40
N THR A 81 8.76 7.94 14.80
CA THR A 81 8.89 9.39 14.84
C THR A 81 10.14 9.66 15.70
N CYS A 82 11.21 10.14 15.07
CA CYS A 82 12.34 10.69 15.82
C CYS A 82 11.93 12.03 16.44
#